data_AF-A0A7S1BL28-F1
#
_entry.id   AF-A0A7S1BL28-F1
#
_cell.length_a   1.000
_cell.length_b   1.000
_cell.length_c   1.000
_cell.angle_alpha   90.00
_cell.angle_beta   90.00
_cell.angle_gamma   90.00
#
_symmetry.space_group_name_H-M   'P 1'
#
loop_
_entity.id
_entity.type
_entity.pdbx_description
1 polymer ?
#
loop_
_entity_poly.entity_id
_entity_poly.type
_entity_poly.pdbx_seq_one_letter_code
_entity_poly.pdbx_strand_id
1 'polypeptide(L)'
;MAIIKSGKVVIVLAGRFAGRKAVVVKTLESDRSQTEGPRKKGQCTRVLIAGIARNPRKVTRAMSKKKVEKRSAMKPFVKFINVNHVFPTRYQVDMDLKKVVGEQALASTDGLRGDARVDAKKALKRVFEERYLNQKDVTSEKKAIGSNYFFKKLRF
;
A
#
# COMPACT_ATOMS: atom_id res chain seq x y z
N MET A 1 -19.94 -9.98 -2.60
CA MET A 1 -18.72 -9.86 -1.76
C MET A 1 -17.75 -8.85 -2.38
N ALA A 2 -17.43 -7.75 -1.70
CA ALA A 2 -16.43 -6.80 -2.20
C ALA A 2 -15.03 -7.43 -2.24
N ILE A 3 -14.41 -7.48 -3.42
CA ILE A 3 -13.08 -8.09 -3.63
C ILE A 3 -11.97 -7.20 -3.06
N ILE A 4 -12.18 -5.89 -3.02
CA ILE A 4 -11.21 -4.92 -2.53
C ILE A 4 -11.63 -4.47 -1.13
N LYS A 5 -10.90 -4.96 -0.11
CA LYS A 5 -11.11 -4.64 1.30
C LYS A 5 -9.82 -4.14 1.91
N SER A 6 -9.91 -3.47 3.05
CA SER A 6 -8.74 -3.06 3.84
C SER A 6 -7.83 -4.27 4.14
N GLY A 7 -6.51 -4.09 4.05
CA GLY A 7 -5.53 -5.16 4.28
C GLY A 7 -5.27 -6.08 3.08
N LYS A 8 -6.03 -5.96 1.98
CA LYS A 8 -5.73 -6.69 0.74
C LYS A 8 -4.52 -6.10 0.02
N VAL A 9 -3.68 -6.99 -0.52
CA VAL A 9 -2.57 -6.62 -1.38
C VAL A 9 -3.07 -6.47 -2.81
N VAL A 10 -2.63 -5.41 -3.47
CA VAL A 10 -3.01 -5.04 -4.83
C VAL A 10 -1.78 -4.63 -5.64
N ILE A 11 -1.88 -4.74 -6.97
CA ILE A 11 -0.88 -4.24 -7.91
C ILE A 11 -1.45 -3.01 -8.61
N VAL A 12 -0.66 -1.95 -8.70
CA VAL A 12 -1.04 -0.76 -9.46
C VAL A 12 -0.83 -1.02 -10.95
N LEU A 13 -1.86 -0.81 -11.76
CA LEU A 13 -1.83 -1.05 -13.21
C LEU A 13 -1.33 0.16 -14.01
N ALA A 14 -1.65 1.38 -13.56
CA ALA A 14 -1.41 2.60 -14.35
C ALA A 14 -0.74 3.74 -13.57
N GLY A 15 -0.08 4.62 -14.32
CA GLY A 15 0.60 5.83 -13.83
C GLY A 15 1.99 5.57 -13.24
N ARG A 16 2.57 6.58 -12.57
CA ARG A 16 3.96 6.54 -12.05
C ARG A 16 4.29 5.33 -11.17
N PHE A 17 3.29 4.74 -10.50
CA PHE A 17 3.49 3.59 -9.61
C PHE A 17 3.06 2.26 -10.25
N ALA A 18 2.87 2.20 -11.56
CA ALA A 18 2.56 0.95 -12.26
C ALA A 18 3.56 -0.17 -11.93
N GLY A 19 3.05 -1.40 -11.80
CA GLY A 19 3.81 -2.58 -11.41
C GLY A 19 4.25 -2.63 -9.94
N ARG A 20 3.89 -1.62 -9.13
CA ARG A 20 4.19 -1.59 -7.68
C ARG A 20 3.08 -2.27 -6.88
N LYS A 21 3.50 -2.99 -5.84
CA LYS A 21 2.60 -3.61 -4.87
C LYS A 21 2.20 -2.59 -3.80
N ALA A 22 0.94 -2.63 -3.40
CA ALA A 22 0.37 -1.79 -2.37
C ALA A 22 -0.66 -2.56 -1.53
N VAL A 23 -0.97 -2.05 -0.36
CA VAL A 23 -2.04 -2.51 0.52
C VAL A 23 -3.15 -1.47 0.49
N VAL A 24 -4.39 -1.95 0.44
CA VAL A 24 -5.58 -1.09 0.50
C VAL A 24 -5.81 -0.67 1.94
N VAL A 25 -5.88 0.64 2.16
CA VAL A 25 -6.13 1.23 3.48
C VAL A 25 -7.63 1.45 3.67
N LYS A 26 -8.25 2.15 2.72
CA LYS A 26 -9.66 2.52 2.72
C LYS A 26 -10.21 2.49 1.29
N THR A 27 -11.44 2.01 1.16
CA THR A 27 -12.25 2.13 -0.05
C THR A 27 -13.19 3.32 0.11
N LEU A 28 -13.20 4.21 -0.89
CA LEU A 28 -14.18 5.28 -1.00
C LEU A 28 -15.21 4.81 -2.02
N GLU A 29 -16.32 4.30 -1.52
CA GLU A 29 -17.50 4.04 -2.33
C GLU A 29 -18.20 5.39 -2.52
N SER A 30 -18.31 5.85 -3.77
CA SER A 30 -19.25 6.91 -4.10
C SER A 30 -20.64 6.31 -3.94
N ASP A 31 -21.39 6.78 -2.94
CA ASP A 31 -22.77 6.38 -2.73
C ASP A 31 -23.54 6.60 -4.05
N ARG A 32 -24.03 5.51 -4.63
CA ARG A 32 -24.77 5.56 -5.89
C ARG A 32 -26.17 6.16 -5.71
N SER A 33 -26.63 6.34 -4.47
CA SER A 33 -28.00 6.71 -4.14
C SER A 33 -28.26 8.21 -4.03
N GLN A 34 -27.22 9.04 -3.89
CA GLN A 34 -27.36 10.50 -3.89
C GLN A 34 -26.85 11.09 -5.21
N THR A 35 -27.73 11.15 -6.22
CA THR A 35 -27.78 12.14 -7.31
C THR A 35 -28.23 11.44 -8.59
N GLU A 36 -29.52 11.52 -8.88
CA GLU A 36 -30.04 11.30 -10.23
C GLU A 36 -29.46 12.38 -11.14
N GLY A 37 -28.54 12.00 -12.02
CA GLY A 37 -27.93 12.92 -12.97
C GLY A 37 -26.89 12.24 -13.88
N PRO A 38 -26.62 12.79 -15.07
CA PRO A 38 -25.62 12.24 -15.97
C PRO A 38 -24.26 12.20 -15.27
N ARG A 39 -23.59 11.04 -15.32
CA ARG A 39 -22.32 10.75 -14.63
C ARG A 39 -21.34 11.92 -14.80
N LYS A 40 -21.20 12.76 -13.77
CA LYS A 40 -20.21 13.85 -13.79
C LYS A 40 -18.82 13.21 -13.90
N LYS A 41 -18.00 13.76 -14.79
CA LYS A 41 -16.61 13.36 -15.12
C LYS A 41 -15.73 13.41 -13.85
N GLY A 42 -15.83 12.41 -12.97
CA GLY A 42 -15.18 12.46 -11.64
C GLY A 42 -15.72 11.48 -10.60
N GLN A 43 -16.95 10.98 -10.75
CA GLN A 43 -17.52 9.92 -9.90
C GLN A 43 -16.97 8.55 -10.30
N CYS A 44 -15.80 8.23 -9.77
CA CYS A 44 -15.23 6.88 -9.86
C CYS A 44 -14.98 6.38 -8.44
N THR A 45 -15.24 5.10 -8.20
CA THR A 45 -14.84 4.45 -6.95
C THR A 45 -13.33 4.55 -6.80
N ARG A 46 -12.87 5.19 -5.72
CA ARG A 46 -11.44 5.40 -5.44
C ARG A 46 -11.04 4.56 -4.23
N VAL A 47 -9.78 4.16 -4.21
CA VAL A 47 -9.17 3.46 -3.09
C VAL A 47 -7.92 4.20 -2.65
N LEU A 48 -7.78 4.34 -1.33
CA LEU A 48 -6.54 4.78 -0.71
C LEU A 48 -5.62 3.59 -0.58
N ILE A 49 -4.46 3.68 -1.22
CA ILE A 49 -3.44 2.64 -1.17
C ILE A 49 -2.15 3.15 -0.54
N ALA A 50 -1.49 2.27 0.20
CA ALA A 50 -0.16 2.47 0.75
C ALA A 50 0.75 1.35 0.23
N GLY A 51 1.83 1.70 -0.49
CA GLY A 51 2.66 0.71 -1.17
C GLY A 51 4.14 1.03 -1.14
N ILE A 52 4.91 0.16 -1.78
CA ILE A 52 6.37 0.24 -1.82
C ILE A 52 6.82 0.72 -3.21
N ALA A 53 7.39 1.92 -3.27
CA ALA A 53 7.96 2.47 -4.51
C ALA A 53 9.35 1.88 -4.78
N ARG A 54 10.16 1.69 -3.72
CA ARG A 54 11.46 1.01 -3.79
C ARG A 54 11.48 -0.14 -2.80
N ASN A 55 11.45 -1.36 -3.35
CA ASN A 55 11.54 -2.62 -2.61
C ASN A 55 12.91 -2.77 -1.92
N PRO A 56 12.96 -3.56 -0.83
CA PRO A 56 14.23 -3.94 -0.23
C PRO A 56 15.06 -4.73 -1.25
N ARG A 57 16.38 -4.55 -1.21
CA ARG A 57 17.32 -5.24 -2.09
C ARG A 57 17.67 -6.59 -1.50
N LYS A 58 18.05 -7.56 -2.35
CA LYS A 58 18.53 -8.88 -1.91
C LYS A 58 19.67 -8.74 -0.91
N VAL A 59 19.52 -9.39 0.24
CA VAL A 59 20.52 -9.54 1.29
C VAL A 59 21.09 -10.96 1.21
N THR A 60 22.40 -11.11 1.41
CA THR A 60 23.08 -12.41 1.48
C THR A 60 23.82 -12.53 2.82
N ARG A 61 24.09 -13.77 3.26
CA ARG A 61 24.71 -14.05 4.57
C ARG A 61 26.10 -13.42 4.73
N ALA A 62 26.84 -13.23 3.64
CA ALA A 62 28.18 -12.64 3.64
C ALA A 62 28.21 -11.10 3.83
N MET A 63 27.04 -10.44 3.86
CA MET A 63 27.01 -8.98 3.98
C MET A 63 27.24 -8.52 5.42
N SER A 64 27.98 -7.43 5.59
CA SER A 64 28.11 -6.76 6.88
C SER A 64 26.80 -6.12 7.33
N LYS A 65 26.59 -6.01 8.66
CA LYS A 65 25.37 -5.45 9.26
C LYS A 65 24.99 -4.06 8.68
N LYS A 66 25.98 -3.16 8.55
CA LYS A 66 25.81 -1.84 7.92
C LYS A 66 25.27 -1.91 6.47
N LYS A 67 25.69 -2.93 5.70
CA LYS A 67 25.24 -3.14 4.32
C LYS A 67 23.83 -3.76 4.27
N VAL A 68 23.51 -4.62 5.23
CA VAL A 68 22.17 -5.22 5.40
C VAL A 68 21.13 -4.14 5.67
N GLU A 69 21.40 -3.22 6.61
CA GLU A 69 20.51 -2.10 6.93
C GLU A 69 20.23 -1.23 5.71
N LYS A 70 21.28 -0.77 5.01
CA LYS A 70 21.15 0.05 3.79
C LYS A 70 20.39 -0.65 2.66
N ARG A 71 20.46 -1.99 2.58
CA ARG A 71 19.73 -2.78 1.57
C ARG A 71 18.28 -3.06 1.95
N SER A 72 17.99 -3.13 3.25
CA SER A 72 16.63 -3.33 3.78
C SER A 72 15.80 -2.04 3.77
N ALA A 73 16.45 -0.88 3.65
CA ALA A 73 15.78 0.40 3.55
C ALA A 73 14.79 0.49 2.37
N MET A 74 13.58 0.97 2.66
CA MET A 74 12.47 1.04 1.70
C MET A 74 11.98 2.47 1.46
N LYS A 75 11.37 2.71 0.29
CA LYS A 75 10.68 3.97 -0.01
C LYS A 75 9.18 3.71 -0.18
N PRO A 76 8.34 4.09 0.79
CA PRO A 76 6.89 3.94 0.67
C PRO A 76 6.26 5.05 -0.18
N PHE A 77 5.00 4.83 -0.59
CA PHE A 77 4.14 5.83 -1.17
C PHE A 77 2.69 5.67 -0.70
N VAL A 78 1.96 6.79 -0.70
CA VAL A 78 0.52 6.85 -0.48
C VAL A 78 -0.11 7.55 -1.67
N LYS A 79 -1.22 6.99 -2.18
CA LYS A 79 -1.96 7.54 -3.31
C LYS A 79 -3.42 7.10 -3.30
N PHE A 80 -4.32 7.99 -3.70
CA PHE A 80 -5.66 7.62 -4.14
C PHE A 80 -5.64 7.18 -5.60
N ILE A 81 -6.21 6.01 -5.88
CA ILE A 81 -6.27 5.44 -7.23
C ILE A 81 -7.69 4.98 -7.52
N ASN A 82 -8.15 5.14 -8.76
CA ASN A 82 -9.39 4.55 -9.23
C ASN A 82 -9.29 3.01 -9.13
N VAL A 83 -10.33 2.35 -8.64
CA VAL A 83 -10.39 0.88 -8.54
C VAL A 83 -10.02 0.19 -9.85
N ASN A 84 -10.39 0.74 -11.01
CA ASN A 84 -10.06 0.18 -12.33
C ASN A 84 -8.54 0.11 -12.62
N HIS A 85 -7.72 0.92 -11.94
CA HIS A 85 -6.26 0.93 -12.12
C HIS A 85 -5.54 0.10 -11.07
N VAL A 86 -6.26 -0.81 -10.41
CA VAL A 86 -5.75 -1.65 -9.33
C VAL A 86 -6.14 -3.10 -9.62
N PHE A 87 -5.15 -3.98 -9.66
CA PHE A 87 -5.37 -5.41 -9.78
C PHE A 87 -5.42 -6.05 -8.38
N PRO A 88 -6.55 -6.62 -7.96
CA PRO A 88 -6.65 -7.29 -6.67
C PRO A 88 -5.90 -8.62 -6.70
N THR A 89 -5.09 -8.87 -5.67
CA THR A 89 -4.42 -10.17 -5.53
C THR A 89 -5.11 -11.03 -4.47
N ARG A 90 -4.80 -12.33 -4.49
CA ARG A 90 -5.26 -13.26 -3.45
C ARG A 90 -4.67 -12.99 -2.06
N TYR A 91 -3.59 -12.21 -1.98
CA TYR A 91 -2.80 -12.02 -0.77
C TYR A 91 -3.40 -10.96 0.14
N GLN A 92 -3.31 -11.21 1.44
CA GLN A 92 -3.69 -10.28 2.50
C GLN A 92 -2.52 -10.13 3.47
N VAL A 93 -2.40 -8.94 4.06
CA VAL A 93 -1.32 -8.62 4.99
C VAL A 93 -1.92 -7.95 6.22
N ASP A 94 -1.40 -8.30 7.39
CA ASP A 94 -1.86 -7.81 8.67
C ASP A 94 -1.05 -6.59 9.11
N MET A 95 -1.42 -5.43 8.56
CA MET A 95 -0.82 -4.15 8.86
C MET A 95 -1.91 -3.12 9.13
N ASP A 96 -1.92 -2.54 10.33
CA ASP A 96 -2.84 -1.48 10.72
C ASP A 96 -2.45 -0.13 10.11
N LEU A 97 -2.56 -0.03 8.79
CA LEU A 97 -2.16 1.17 8.04
C LEU A 97 -3.16 2.33 8.17
N LYS A 98 -4.36 2.07 8.70
CA LYS A 98 -5.38 3.11 8.91
C LYS A 98 -4.91 4.18 9.90
N LYS A 99 -4.31 3.75 11.02
CA LYS A 99 -3.77 4.64 12.05
C LYS A 99 -2.57 5.45 11.54
N VAL A 100 -1.75 4.84 10.70
CA VAL A 100 -0.47 5.40 10.22
C VAL A 100 -0.66 6.48 9.15
N VAL A 101 -1.66 6.30 8.28
CA VAL A 101 -1.91 7.24 7.18
C VAL A 101 -2.65 8.50 7.67
N GLY A 102 -3.25 8.46 8.86
CA GLY A 102 -3.91 9.59 9.53
C GLY A 102 -5.30 9.90 8.99
N GLU A 103 -6.16 10.49 9.81
CA GLU A 103 -7.55 10.81 9.44
C GLU A 103 -7.64 11.90 8.35
N GLN A 104 -6.71 12.85 8.34
CA GLN A 104 -6.63 13.91 7.33
C GLN A 104 -6.40 13.35 5.91
N ALA A 105 -5.64 12.26 5.80
CA ALA A 105 -5.46 11.54 4.55
C ALA A 105 -6.70 10.76 4.11
N LEU A 106 -7.59 10.43 5.05
CA LEU A 106 -8.81 9.65 4.85
C LEU A 106 -10.03 10.54 4.50
N ALA A 107 -9.92 11.85 4.74
CA ALA A 107 -10.97 12.85 4.52
C ALA A 107 -10.87 13.54 3.14
N SER A 108 -9.66 13.84 2.66
CA SER A 108 -9.48 14.62 1.43
C SER A 108 -9.47 13.76 0.16
N THR A 109 -10.44 13.98 -0.73
CA THR A 109 -10.56 13.32 -2.06
C THR A 109 -9.42 13.68 -3.04
N ASP A 110 -8.74 14.80 -2.77
CA ASP A 110 -7.63 15.36 -3.57
C ASP A 110 -6.24 14.81 -3.19
N GLY A 111 -6.20 13.90 -2.21
CA GLY A 111 -4.98 13.25 -1.72
C GLY A 111 -4.14 14.11 -0.78
N LEU A 112 -3.25 13.45 -0.03
CA LEU A 112 -2.33 14.16 0.88
C LEU A 112 -1.45 15.10 0.07
N ARG A 113 -1.46 16.39 0.43
CA ARG A 113 -0.55 17.43 -0.08
C ARG A 113 0.39 17.89 1.04
N GLY A 114 1.49 18.53 0.65
CA GLY A 114 2.44 19.14 1.59
C GLY A 114 3.07 18.18 2.61
N ASP A 115 3.29 18.69 3.81
CA ASP A 115 4.04 18.05 4.90
C ASP A 115 3.36 16.81 5.45
N ALA A 116 2.02 16.79 5.53
CA ALA A 116 1.25 15.62 5.95
C ALA A 116 1.58 14.36 5.10
N ARG A 117 1.83 14.55 3.80
CA ARG A 117 2.24 13.44 2.92
C ARG A 117 3.65 12.95 3.23
N VAL A 118 4.54 13.86 3.61
CA VAL A 118 5.93 13.54 3.96
C VAL A 118 5.95 12.74 5.26
N ASP A 119 5.17 13.15 6.26
CA ASP A 119 5.13 12.50 7.55
C ASP A 119 4.43 11.14 7.50
N ALA A 120 3.34 11.01 6.75
CA ALA A 120 2.72 9.71 6.47
C ALA A 120 3.71 8.74 5.81
N LYS A 121 4.57 9.21 4.90
CA LYS A 121 5.62 8.36 4.29
C LYS A 121 6.71 7.99 5.30
N LYS A 122 7.11 8.88 6.20
CA LYS A 122 8.09 8.57 7.25
C LYS A 122 7.53 7.51 8.21
N ALA A 123 6.27 7.67 8.63
CA ALA A 123 5.59 6.71 9.50
C ALA A 123 5.43 5.34 8.83
N LEU A 124 4.97 5.31 7.57
CA LEU A 124 4.89 4.08 6.79
C LEU A 124 6.24 3.40 6.58
N LYS A 125 7.32 4.18 6.43
CA LYS A 125 8.66 3.63 6.26
C LYS A 125 9.06 2.80 7.48
N ARG A 126 8.84 3.34 8.69
CA ARG A 126 9.13 2.64 9.95
C ARG A 126 8.34 1.33 10.04
N VAL A 127 7.03 1.39 9.81
CA VAL A 127 6.15 0.21 9.86
C VAL A 127 6.56 -0.86 8.84
N PHE A 128 6.88 -0.48 7.61
CA PHE A 128 7.30 -1.44 6.58
C PHE A 128 8.68 -2.05 6.87
N GLU A 129 9.61 -1.27 7.40
CA GLU A 129 10.95 -1.76 7.77
C GLU A 129 10.87 -2.72 8.96
N GLU A 130 10.12 -2.38 10.01
CA GLU A 130 9.85 -3.26 11.15
C GLU A 130 9.19 -4.57 10.72
N ARG A 131 8.13 -4.50 9.90
CA ARG A 131 7.43 -5.69 9.39
C ARG A 131 8.29 -6.54 8.45
N TYR A 132 9.27 -5.96 7.77
CA TYR A 132 10.20 -6.71 6.92
C TYR A 132 11.26 -7.45 7.72
N LEU A 133 11.76 -6.85 8.80
CA LEU A 133 12.72 -7.50 9.69
C LEU A 133 12.05 -8.61 10.53
N ASN A 134 10.80 -8.39 10.93
CA ASN A 134 10.04 -9.29 11.80
C ASN A 134 9.13 -10.26 11.02
N GLN A 135 9.52 -10.65 9.80
CA GLN A 135 8.71 -11.56 8.97
C GLN A 135 8.51 -12.95 9.60
N LYS A 136 9.41 -13.35 10.49
CA LYS A 136 9.36 -14.66 11.17
C LYS A 136 8.29 -14.74 12.26
N ASP A 137 7.84 -13.59 12.77
CA ASP A 137 6.90 -13.52 13.89
C ASP A 137 5.43 -13.61 13.43
N VAL A 138 5.18 -13.72 12.11
CA VAL A 138 3.84 -13.86 11.55
C VAL A 138 3.36 -15.30 11.72
N THR A 139 2.54 -15.53 12.74
CA THR A 139 2.02 -16.86 13.14
C THR A 139 1.10 -17.51 12.11
N SER A 140 0.37 -16.71 11.33
CA SER A 140 -0.53 -17.24 10.30
C SER A 140 0.18 -17.43 8.97
N GLU A 141 0.24 -18.67 8.51
CA GLU A 141 0.90 -19.07 7.26
C GLU A 141 0.38 -18.28 6.05
N LYS A 142 -0.94 -18.08 5.94
CA LYS A 142 -1.56 -17.30 4.85
C LYS A 142 -1.08 -15.84 4.85
N LYS A 143 -0.95 -15.23 6.03
CA LYS A 143 -0.48 -13.85 6.20
C LYS A 143 1.03 -13.75 5.97
N ALA A 144 1.81 -14.77 6.35
CA ALA A 144 3.24 -14.84 6.10
C ALA A 144 3.54 -14.91 4.59
N ILE A 145 2.79 -15.72 3.84
CA ILE A 145 2.88 -15.79 2.38
C ILE A 145 2.54 -14.42 1.76
N GLY A 146 1.50 -13.75 2.26
CA GLY A 146 1.11 -12.41 1.82
C GLY A 146 2.19 -11.36 2.07
N SER A 147 2.84 -11.41 3.24
CA SER A 147 3.95 -10.52 3.61
C SER A 147 5.15 -10.73 2.69
N ASN A 148 5.57 -11.99 2.49
CA ASN A 148 6.68 -12.32 1.58
C ASN A 148 6.38 -11.86 0.14
N TYR A 149 5.15 -12.09 -0.33
CA TYR A 149 4.70 -11.58 -1.62
C TYR A 149 4.77 -10.05 -1.68
N PHE A 150 4.33 -9.32 -0.66
CA PHE A 150 4.31 -7.86 -0.66
C PHE A 150 5.71 -7.24 -0.80
N PHE A 151 6.70 -7.76 -0.06
CA PHE A 151 8.05 -7.21 -0.08
C PHE A 151 8.87 -7.61 -1.31
N LYS A 152 8.60 -8.79 -1.91
CA LYS A 152 9.30 -9.25 -3.11
C LYS A 152 8.97 -8.36 -4.32
N LYS A 153 10.01 -7.85 -5.00
CA LYS A 153 9.87 -7.05 -6.23
C LYS A 153 9.16 -7.86 -7.32
N LEU A 154 8.12 -7.30 -7.92
CA LEU A 154 7.50 -7.85 -9.12
C LEU A 154 8.41 -7.61 -10.33
N ARG A 155 8.58 -8.63 -11.17
CA ARG A 155 9.27 -8.54 -12.46
C ARG A 155 8.21 -8.71 -13.55
N PHE A 156 8.22 -7.81 -14.52
CA PHE A 156 7.40 -7.82 -15.71
C PHE A 156 8.34 -8.02 -16.90
#